data_AF-A0A2Z7D4S2-F1
#
_entry.id   AF-A0A2Z7D4S2-F1
#
_cell.length_a   1.000
_cell.length_b   1.000
_cell.length_c   1.000
_cell.angle_alpha   90.00
_cell.angle_beta   90.00
_cell.angle_gamma   90.00
#
_symmetry.space_group_name_H-M   'P 1'
#
loop_
_entity.id
_entity.type
_entity.pdbx_description
1 polymer ?
#
loop_
_entity_poly.entity_id
_entity_poly.type
_entity_poly.pdbx_seq_one_letter_code
_entity_poly.pdbx_strand_id
1 'polypeptide(L)'
;MSAESVSVIPRSQVDLLDFVDWSGVECLNQSSSHSLPNALKQGYRDDDGLNLESDADEQLLIYIPFTQVIKLHSVVIKGPEEEGD
;
A
#
# COMPACT_ATOMS: atom_id res chain seq x y z
N MET A 1 -3.34 -13.23 19.52
CA MET A 1 -4.51 -12.33 19.49
C MET A 1 -4.08 -11.17 18.62
N SER A 2 -4.31 -11.26 17.32
CA SER A 2 -3.84 -10.26 16.36
C SER A 2 -4.85 -9.12 16.35
N ALA A 3 -4.38 -7.91 16.67
CA ALA A 3 -5.21 -6.73 16.74
C ALA A 3 -5.67 -6.39 15.31
N GLU A 4 -6.99 -6.39 15.07
CA GLU A 4 -7.56 -5.80 13.86
C GLU A 4 -7.14 -4.32 13.80
N SER A 5 -6.13 -4.00 12.99
CA SER A 5 -5.73 -2.61 12.75
C SER A 5 -6.62 -2.02 11.65
N VAL A 6 -7.92 -1.91 11.91
CA VAL A 6 -8.84 -1.19 11.03
C VAL A 6 -8.29 0.21 10.82
N SER A 7 -7.98 0.58 9.58
CA SER A 7 -7.56 1.93 9.24
C SER A 7 -8.70 2.88 9.62
N VAL A 8 -8.52 3.62 10.71
CA VAL A 8 -9.51 4.61 11.15
C VAL A 8 -9.43 5.78 10.18
N ILE A 9 -10.27 5.76 9.15
CA ILE A 9 -10.39 6.86 8.20
C ILE A 9 -11.05 8.04 8.92
N PRO A 10 -10.38 9.21 9.02
CA PRO A 10 -10.97 10.41 9.60
C PRO A 10 -12.29 10.76 8.91
N ARG A 11 -13.27 11.30 9.65
CA ARG A 11 -14.64 11.57 9.15
C ARG A 11 -14.71 12.47 7.89
N SER A 12 -13.67 13.24 7.59
CA SER A 12 -13.60 14.12 6.41
C SER A 12 -12.80 13.51 5.25
N GLN A 13 -12.38 12.27 5.36
CA GLN A 13 -11.58 11.55 4.38
C GLN A 13 -12.32 10.30 3.92
N VAL A 14 -11.94 9.80 2.75
CA VAL A 14 -12.45 8.56 2.17
C VAL A 14 -11.24 7.75 1.70
N ASP A 15 -11.35 6.42 1.78
CA ASP A 15 -10.35 5.57 1.15
C ASP A 15 -10.43 5.74 -0.37
N LEU A 16 -9.28 5.87 -1.01
CA LEU A 16 -9.21 6.02 -2.46
C LEU A 16 -9.10 4.67 -3.19
N LEU A 17 -9.03 3.55 -2.45
CA LEU A 17 -8.82 2.21 -3.01
C LEU A 17 -9.83 1.84 -4.11
N ASP A 18 -11.11 2.17 -3.91
CA ASP A 18 -12.18 1.86 -4.87
C ASP A 18 -12.04 2.64 -6.20
N PHE A 19 -11.22 3.70 -6.20
CA PHE A 19 -10.97 4.51 -7.40
C PHE A 19 -9.67 4.14 -8.10
N VAL A 20 -8.89 3.18 -7.60
CA VAL A 20 -7.63 2.75 -8.21
C VAL A 20 -7.90 2.02 -9.54
N ASP A 21 -7.19 2.41 -10.59
CA ASP A 21 -7.14 1.67 -11.85
C ASP A 21 -6.10 0.55 -11.75
N TRP A 22 -6.54 -0.61 -11.28
CA TRP A 22 -5.69 -1.78 -11.09
C TRP A 22 -5.01 -2.30 -12.36
N SER A 23 -5.54 -1.97 -13.54
CA SER A 23 -4.95 -2.42 -14.81
C SER A 23 -3.65 -1.68 -15.16
N GLY A 24 -3.49 -0.46 -14.64
CA GLY A 24 -2.32 0.38 -14.87
C GLY A 24 -1.42 0.53 -13.65
N VAL A 25 -1.69 -0.17 -12.55
CA VAL A 25 -0.83 -0.15 -11.36
C VAL A 25 0.50 -0.82 -11.68
N GLU A 26 1.60 -0.12 -11.36
CA GLU A 26 2.96 -0.60 -11.59
C GLU A 26 3.85 -0.32 -10.37
N CYS A 27 4.79 -1.22 -10.10
CA CYS A 27 5.81 -1.05 -9.07
C CYS A 27 7.18 -1.48 -9.61
N LEU A 28 8.14 -0.57 -9.60
CA LEU A 28 9.54 -0.88 -9.91
C LEU A 28 10.30 -1.20 -8.63
N ASN A 29 11.33 -2.04 -8.77
CA ASN A 29 12.18 -2.54 -7.68
C ASN A 29 11.42 -3.31 -6.58
N GLN A 30 10.23 -3.86 -6.86
CA GLN A 30 9.54 -4.75 -5.92
C GLN A 30 10.13 -6.16 -5.93
N SER A 31 10.17 -6.80 -4.76
CA SER A 31 10.46 -8.22 -4.63
C SER A 31 9.38 -9.06 -5.32
N SER A 32 9.81 -10.12 -5.99
CA SER A 32 8.89 -11.10 -6.62
C SER A 32 8.04 -11.86 -5.59
N SER A 33 8.53 -11.98 -4.35
CA SER A 33 7.83 -12.67 -3.25
C SER A 33 6.96 -11.71 -2.43
N HIS A 34 7.35 -10.44 -2.35
CA HIS A 34 6.72 -9.39 -1.55
C HIS A 34 6.33 -8.20 -2.44
N SER A 35 5.25 -8.37 -3.20
CA SER A 35 4.85 -7.45 -4.27
C SER A 35 3.78 -6.44 -3.84
N LEU A 36 3.57 -5.38 -4.62
CA LEU A 36 2.67 -4.27 -4.32
C LEU A 36 1.23 -4.65 -3.92
N PRO A 37 0.59 -5.71 -4.47
CA PRO A 37 -0.72 -6.15 -4.02
C PRO A 37 -0.82 -6.40 -2.51
N ASN A 38 0.27 -6.86 -1.89
CA ASN A 38 0.35 -7.11 -0.45
C ASN A 38 0.16 -5.83 0.37
N ALA A 39 0.67 -4.69 -0.12
CA ALA A 39 0.58 -3.41 0.56
C ALA A 39 -0.62 -2.54 0.13
N LEU A 40 -1.24 -2.82 -1.02
CA LEU A 40 -2.29 -1.97 -1.58
C LEU A 40 -3.69 -2.58 -1.54
N LYS A 41 -3.86 -3.89 -1.75
CA LYS A 41 -5.20 -4.51 -1.83
C LYS A 41 -5.85 -4.62 -0.44
N GLN A 42 -7.15 -4.33 -0.37
CA GLN A 42 -7.93 -4.57 0.85
C GLN A 42 -7.84 -6.05 1.27
N GLY A 43 -7.77 -6.30 2.57
CA GLY A 43 -7.59 -7.63 3.15
C GLY A 43 -6.12 -8.02 3.21
N TYR A 44 -5.35 -7.79 2.14
CA TYR A 44 -3.93 -8.17 2.09
C TYR A 44 -3.09 -7.18 2.91
N ARG A 45 -3.34 -5.88 2.71
CA ARG A 45 -2.68 -4.81 3.47
C ARG A 45 -3.05 -4.75 4.95
N ASP A 46 -4.05 -5.53 5.35
CA ASP A 46 -4.51 -5.65 6.73
C ASP A 46 -3.88 -6.88 7.43
N ASP A 47 -3.13 -7.70 6.69
CA ASP A 47 -2.39 -8.85 7.20
C ASP A 47 -0.93 -8.46 7.49
N ASP A 48 -0.55 -8.46 8.77
CA ASP A 48 0.81 -8.12 9.22
C ASP A 48 1.88 -9.08 8.64
N GLY A 49 1.49 -10.25 8.13
CA GLY A 49 2.39 -11.21 7.46
C GLY A 49 2.63 -10.91 5.97
N LEU A 50 1.93 -9.94 5.38
CA LEU A 50 2.06 -9.55 3.98
C LEU A 50 2.57 -8.11 3.86
N ASN A 51 3.72 -7.95 3.21
CA ASN A 51 4.34 -6.66 2.95
C ASN A 51 4.79 -6.51 1.48
N LEU A 52 5.05 -5.26 1.10
CA LEU A 52 5.81 -4.89 -0.08
C LEU A 52 7.26 -4.69 0.36
N GLU A 53 8.19 -5.28 -0.38
CA GLU A 53 9.63 -5.20 -0.11
C GLU A 53 10.38 -4.80 -1.38
N SER A 54 11.50 -4.11 -1.21
CA SER A 54 12.42 -3.82 -2.32
C SER A 54 13.33 -4.99 -2.65
N ASP A 55 13.67 -5.19 -3.92
CA ASP A 55 14.47 -6.35 -4.37
C ASP A 55 15.98 -6.12 -4.33
N ALA A 56 16.44 -4.89 -4.63
CA ALA A 56 17.88 -4.60 -4.79
C ALA A 56 18.43 -3.57 -3.80
N ASP A 57 17.75 -2.44 -3.66
CA ASP A 57 18.09 -1.34 -2.76
C ASP A 57 16.82 -0.74 -2.17
N GLU A 58 16.93 0.20 -1.22
CA GLU A 58 15.81 0.78 -0.47
C GLU A 58 14.81 1.60 -1.33
N GLN A 59 15.00 1.75 -2.65
CA GLN A 59 14.21 2.65 -3.49
C GLN A 59 13.08 1.93 -4.22
N LEU A 60 11.84 2.10 -3.76
CA LEU A 60 10.64 1.67 -4.49
C LEU A 60 10.04 2.83 -5.31
N LEU A 61 9.62 2.54 -6.54
CA LEU A 61 8.81 3.47 -7.34
C LEU A 61 7.44 2.87 -7.61
N ILE A 62 6.40 3.50 -7.07
CA ILE A 62 5.01 3.02 -7.13
C ILE A 62 4.18 3.97 -7.98
N TYR A 63 3.55 3.44 -9.03
CA TYR A 63 2.61 4.16 -9.89
C TYR A 63 1.19 3.64 -9.66
N ILE A 64 0.32 4.52 -9.13
CA ILE A 64 -1.08 4.22 -8.82
C ILE A 64 -1.98 5.16 -9.63
N PRO A 65 -2.47 4.74 -10.81
CA PRO A 65 -3.46 5.50 -11.55
C PRO A 65 -4.84 5.39 -10.89
N PHE A 66 -5.68 6.39 -11.12
CA PHE A 66 -7.08 6.41 -10.67
C PHE A 66 -8.02 6.43 -11.87
N THR A 67 -9.15 5.74 -11.76
CA THR A 67 -10.19 5.66 -12.79
C THR A 67 -10.94 6.98 -13.01
N GLN A 68 -10.74 7.95 -12.12
CA GLN A 68 -11.34 9.28 -12.17
C GLN A 68 -10.41 10.33 -11.54
N VAL A 69 -10.70 11.61 -11.77
CA VAL A 69 -9.96 12.71 -11.13
C VAL A 69 -10.27 12.72 -9.63
N ILE A 70 -9.23 12.57 -8.81
CA ILE A 70 -9.32 12.62 -7.34
C ILE A 70 -8.62 13.85 -6.77
N LYS A 71 -8.97 14.22 -5.54
CA LYS A 71 -8.20 15.17 -4.73
C LYS A 71 -7.47 14.39 -3.64
N LEU A 72 -6.16 14.23 -3.80
CA LEU A 72 -5.34 13.54 -2.81
C LEU A 72 -5.18 14.44 -1.57
N HIS A 73 -5.80 14.04 -0.47
CA HIS A 73 -5.70 14.77 0.80
C HIS A 73 -4.50 14.30 1.62
N SER A 74 -4.31 12.99 1.73
CA SER A 74 -3.29 12.36 2.57
C SER A 74 -2.91 10.99 2.03
N VAL A 75 -1.69 10.57 2.34
CA VAL A 75 -1.15 9.23 2.08
C VAL A 75 -0.74 8.64 3.41
N VAL A 76 -1.11 7.39 3.66
CA VAL A 76 -0.71 6.64 4.86
C VAL A 76 0.20 5.51 4.42
N ILE A 77 1.42 5.51 4.92
CA ILE A 77 2.40 4.44 4.70
C ILE A 77 2.68 3.82 6.07
N LYS A 78 2.56 2.50 6.16
CA LYS A 78 2.90 1.72 7.33
C LYS A 78 3.97 0.71 6.92
N GLY A 79 4.91 0.47 7.81
CA GLY A 79 5.94 -0.55 7.67
C GLY A 79 6.21 -1.22 9.02
N PRO A 80 6.97 -2.31 9.04
CA PRO A 80 7.44 -2.93 10.28
C PRO A 80 8.24 -1.93 11.13
N GLU A 81 8.21 -2.10 12.46
CA GLU A 81 8.82 -1.12 13.38
C GLU A 81 10.33 -0.98 13.22
N GLU A 82 11.10 -2.04 12.89
CA GLU A 82 12.50 -1.97 12.44
C GLU A 82 12.97 -3.31 11.81
N GLU A 83 13.68 -3.23 10.69
CA GLU A 83 14.96 -3.95 10.47
C GLU A 83 15.88 -2.93 9.80
N GLY A 84 16.28 -1.91 10.56
CA GLY A 84 17.35 -1.00 10.16
C GLY A 84 18.68 -1.62 10.59
N ASP A 85 19.44 -2.16 9.64
CA ASP A 85 20.89 -2.35 9.78
C ASP A 85 21.63 -1.04 9.47
#